data_AF-A0A1M2VFD6-F1
#
_entry.id   AF-A0A1M2VFD6-F1
#
_cell.length_a   1.000
_cell.length_b   1.000
_cell.length_c   1.000
_cell.angle_alpha   90.00
_cell.angle_beta   90.00
_cell.angle_gamma   90.00
#
_symmetry.space_group_name_H-M   'P 1'
#
loop_
_entity.id
_entity.type
_entity.pdbx_description
1 polymer ?
#
loop_
_entity_poly.entity_id
_entity_poly.type
_entity_poly.pdbx_seq_one_letter_code
_entity_poly.pdbx_strand_id
1 'polypeptide(L)'
;MLAPLLPFKHLEHVAFILAIGPLAAVDATDHSISVLAEAWPNLRSLRLQRGRQSRIKAAGIPGVPPAVGTYPTIHALVILARHCPELSVLSLPRLSVSLPLPDEAEPVPLMNHPLESLTVQETVITWSGNRSLSGSLEFAMLLDRLFPRLLRYVILDGKEYIIQEVHNILEVIRRAREHDRLRGGF
;
A
#
# COMPACT_ATOMS: atom_id res chain seq x y z
N MET A 1 -7.65 -10.86 -17.00
CA MET A 1 -8.26 -9.70 -17.71
C MET A 1 -7.27 -8.60 -18.08
N LEU A 2 -6.14 -8.43 -17.37
CA LEU A 2 -5.16 -7.36 -17.65
C LEU A 2 -4.21 -7.65 -18.83
N ALA A 3 -4.12 -8.90 -19.28
CA ALA A 3 -3.15 -9.37 -20.29
C ALA A 3 -3.07 -8.50 -21.57
N PRO A 4 -4.19 -8.01 -22.16
CA PRO A 4 -4.13 -7.18 -23.37
C PRO A 4 -3.43 -5.83 -23.17
N LEU A 5 -3.33 -5.35 -21.92
CA LEU A 5 -2.76 -4.05 -21.58
C LEU A 5 -1.27 -4.14 -21.17
N LEU A 6 -0.77 -5.34 -20.88
CA LEU A 6 0.63 -5.54 -20.47
C LEU A 6 1.68 -5.17 -21.54
N PRO A 7 1.40 -5.25 -22.87
CA PRO A 7 2.38 -4.84 -23.88
C PRO A 7 2.70 -3.34 -23.91
N PHE A 8 1.86 -2.47 -23.34
CA PHE A 8 2.06 -1.01 -23.39
C PHE A 8 3.09 -0.53 -22.36
N LYS A 9 4.39 -0.64 -22.68
CA LYS A 9 5.52 -0.33 -21.78
C LYS A 9 5.67 1.14 -21.36
N HIS A 10 5.01 2.05 -22.06
CA HIS A 10 5.09 3.50 -21.84
C HIS A 10 3.89 4.06 -21.08
N LEU A 11 3.11 3.21 -20.40
CA LEU A 11 2.03 3.69 -19.55
C LEU A 11 2.58 4.36 -18.30
N GLU A 12 2.30 5.66 -18.17
CA GLU A 12 2.66 6.47 -17.00
C GLU A 12 1.51 6.58 -16.00
N HIS A 13 0.27 6.60 -16.49
CA HIS A 13 -0.91 6.85 -15.67
C HIS A 13 -1.97 5.80 -15.96
N VAL A 14 -2.25 4.95 -14.98
CA VAL A 14 -3.21 3.86 -15.12
C VAL A 14 -4.23 3.91 -14.00
N ALA A 15 -5.50 3.89 -14.37
CA ALA A 15 -6.61 3.82 -13.44
C ALA A 15 -7.56 2.69 -13.83
N PHE A 16 -7.78 1.76 -12.90
CA PHE A 16 -8.77 0.71 -13.02
C PHE A 16 -9.88 0.94 -11.99
N ILE A 17 -11.09 1.10 -12.50
CA ILE A 17 -12.31 1.08 -11.69
C ILE A 17 -12.85 -0.34 -11.76
N LEU A 18 -12.66 -1.08 -10.67
CA LEU A 18 -13.11 -2.45 -10.56
C LEU A 18 -14.63 -2.45 -10.38
N ALA A 19 -15.33 -3.04 -11.35
CA ALA A 19 -16.77 -3.24 -11.31
C ALA A 19 -17.17 -4.09 -10.10
N ILE A 20 -18.46 -4.12 -9.76
CA ILE A 20 -18.97 -4.93 -8.65
C ILE A 20 -19.63 -6.17 -9.25
N GLY A 21 -19.18 -7.36 -8.84
CA GLY A 21 -19.81 -8.63 -9.21
C GLY A 21 -18.85 -9.82 -9.11
N PRO A 22 -19.36 -11.06 -9.18
CA PRO A 22 -18.53 -12.27 -9.20
C PRO A 22 -17.58 -12.35 -10.40
N LEU A 23 -17.80 -11.52 -11.42
CA LEU A 23 -16.95 -11.38 -12.61
C LEU A 23 -15.91 -10.25 -12.50
N ALA A 24 -15.88 -9.50 -11.40
CA ALA A 24 -14.95 -8.39 -11.18
C ALA A 24 -13.58 -8.85 -10.63
N ALA A 25 -13.16 -10.05 -11.02
CA ALA A 25 -11.96 -10.74 -10.55
C ALA A 25 -10.67 -10.15 -11.14
N VAL A 26 -10.45 -8.85 -10.97
CA VAL A 26 -9.08 -8.36 -10.87
C VAL A 26 -8.75 -8.42 -9.39
N ASP A 27 -8.37 -9.62 -8.95
CA ASP A 27 -7.82 -9.79 -7.62
C ASP A 27 -6.48 -9.04 -7.60
N ALA A 28 -6.46 -7.91 -6.90
CA ALA A 28 -5.26 -7.09 -6.73
C ALA A 28 -4.29 -7.76 -5.75
N THR A 29 -3.94 -9.02 -5.99
CA THR A 29 -2.98 -9.79 -5.20
C THR A 29 -1.55 -9.28 -5.45
N ASP A 30 -0.60 -9.72 -4.62
CA ASP A 30 0.82 -9.43 -4.84
C ASP A 30 1.30 -9.88 -6.22
N HIS A 31 0.82 -11.05 -6.69
CA HIS A 31 1.16 -11.56 -8.01
C HIS A 31 0.63 -10.64 -9.12
N SER A 32 -0.64 -10.24 -9.07
CA SER A 32 -1.20 -9.32 -10.05
C SER A 32 -0.45 -7.99 -10.06
N ILE A 33 -0.07 -7.46 -8.89
CA ILE A 33 0.71 -6.23 -8.78
C ILE A 33 2.11 -6.39 -9.35
N SER A 34 2.79 -7.53 -9.11
CA SER A 34 4.09 -7.84 -9.73
C SER A 34 4.01 -7.83 -11.25
N VAL A 35 3.03 -8.53 -11.83
CA VAL A 35 2.84 -8.55 -13.27
C VAL A 35 2.62 -7.14 -13.84
N LEU A 36 1.85 -6.29 -13.15
CA LEU A 36 1.64 -4.90 -13.57
C LEU A 36 2.91 -4.05 -13.46
N ALA A 37 3.64 -4.19 -12.35
CA ALA A 37 4.84 -3.40 -12.08
C ALA A 37 5.96 -3.73 -13.08
N GLU A 38 6.14 -5.02 -13.40
CA GLU A 38 7.07 -5.48 -14.44
C GLU A 38 6.61 -5.08 -15.85
N ALA A 39 5.30 -5.02 -16.08
CA ALA A 39 4.76 -4.60 -17.36
C ALA A 39 5.00 -3.11 -17.63
N TRP A 40 4.89 -2.26 -16.60
CA TRP A 40 4.89 -0.80 -16.74
C TRP A 40 5.93 -0.13 -15.83
N PRO A 41 7.23 -0.19 -16.17
CA PRO A 41 8.30 0.35 -15.33
C PRO A 41 8.28 1.89 -15.24
N ASN A 42 7.69 2.59 -16.21
CA ASN A 42 7.60 4.05 -16.25
C ASN A 42 6.35 4.60 -15.54
N LEU A 43 5.68 3.76 -14.73
CA LEU A 43 4.42 4.12 -14.11
C LEU A 43 4.63 5.20 -13.04
N ARG A 44 3.94 6.33 -13.19
CA ARG A 44 3.93 7.48 -12.27
C ARG A 44 2.70 7.50 -11.40
N SER A 45 1.57 7.01 -11.91
CA SER A 45 0.33 6.89 -11.16
C SER A 45 -0.36 5.56 -11.41
N LEU A 46 -0.62 4.82 -10.34
CA LEU A 46 -1.45 3.62 -10.34
C LEU A 46 -2.66 3.83 -9.44
N ARG A 47 -3.86 3.68 -9.99
CA ARG A 47 -5.11 3.76 -9.22
C ARG A 47 -5.96 2.53 -9.44
N LEU A 48 -6.01 1.68 -8.43
CA LEU A 48 -6.91 0.54 -8.34
C LEU A 48 -8.03 0.94 -7.37
N GLN A 49 -9.25 1.13 -7.89
CA GLN A 49 -10.39 1.60 -7.10
C GLN A 49 -11.57 0.64 -7.22
N ARG A 50 -12.21 0.34 -6.09
CA ARG A 50 -13.51 -0.32 -6.08
C ARG A 50 -14.62 0.71 -6.33
N GLY A 51 -15.62 0.34 -7.14
CA GLY A 51 -16.80 1.18 -7.38
C GLY A 51 -17.55 1.56 -6.10
N ARG A 52 -18.03 2.82 -6.03
CA ARG A 52 -18.66 3.46 -4.85
C ARG A 52 -19.92 2.78 -4.31
N GLN A 53 -20.58 1.91 -5.08
CA GLN A 53 -21.80 1.21 -4.62
C GLN A 53 -21.51 0.06 -3.63
N SER A 54 -20.24 -0.23 -3.33
CA SER A 54 -19.81 -1.22 -2.35
C SER A 54 -19.90 -0.74 -0.87
N ARG A 55 -20.93 0.04 -0.50
CA ARG A 55 -21.30 0.22 0.92
C ARG A 55 -22.23 -0.87 1.43
N ILE A 56 -22.81 -1.66 0.52
CA ILE A 56 -23.18 -3.02 0.86
C ILE A 56 -21.84 -3.67 1.13
N LYS A 57 -21.44 -3.73 2.41
CA LYS A 57 -20.41 -4.66 2.88
C LYS A 57 -20.66 -5.90 2.05
N ALA A 58 -19.72 -6.29 1.19
CA ALA A 58 -19.81 -7.62 0.61
C ALA A 58 -19.94 -8.50 1.85
N ALA A 59 -21.16 -8.94 2.11
CA ALA A 59 -21.48 -9.85 3.16
C ALA A 59 -20.94 -11.17 2.63
N GLY A 60 -19.60 -11.26 2.55
CA GLY A 60 -18.94 -12.45 3.00
C GLY A 60 -19.66 -12.78 4.29
N ILE A 61 -20.29 -13.94 4.27
CA ILE A 61 -21.06 -14.50 5.37
C ILE A 61 -20.35 -14.08 6.66
N PRO A 62 -21.02 -13.35 7.58
CA PRO A 62 -20.39 -12.88 8.81
C PRO A 62 -19.65 -14.05 9.46
N GLY A 63 -18.31 -13.96 9.54
CA GLY A 63 -17.46 -15.03 10.08
C GLY A 63 -16.59 -15.78 9.07
N VAL A 64 -16.68 -15.53 7.76
CA VAL A 64 -15.69 -16.06 6.80
C VAL A 64 -14.55 -15.06 6.65
N PRO A 65 -13.36 -15.34 7.22
CA PRO A 65 -12.19 -14.50 6.98
C PRO A 65 -11.86 -14.50 5.49
N PRO A 66 -11.41 -13.36 4.93
CA PRO A 66 -10.96 -13.31 3.56
C PRO A 66 -9.85 -14.35 3.35
N ALA A 67 -9.90 -15.09 2.24
CA ALA A 67 -8.91 -16.11 1.95
C ALA A 67 -7.50 -15.50 1.94
N VAL A 68 -6.54 -16.22 2.51
CA VAL A 68 -5.12 -15.82 2.50
C VAL A 68 -4.68 -15.62 1.05
N GLY A 69 -3.98 -14.51 0.76
CA GLY A 69 -3.50 -14.18 -0.59
C GLY A 69 -4.48 -13.39 -1.48
N THR A 70 -5.66 -13.02 -0.97
CA THR A 70 -6.66 -12.26 -1.77
C THR A 70 -6.34 -10.78 -1.92
N TYR A 71 -5.51 -10.22 -1.03
CA TYR A 71 -5.20 -8.79 -0.97
C TYR A 71 -3.71 -8.56 -1.14
N PRO A 72 -3.33 -7.38 -1.65
CA PRO A 72 -1.93 -7.05 -1.73
C PRO A 72 -1.41 -6.80 -0.32
N THR A 73 -0.19 -7.25 -0.08
CA THR A 73 0.50 -7.12 1.19
C THR A 73 1.53 -6.00 1.12
N ILE A 74 2.34 -5.85 2.17
CA ILE A 74 3.53 -5.01 2.10
C ILE A 74 4.47 -5.43 0.97
N HIS A 75 4.53 -6.72 0.63
CA HIS A 75 5.38 -7.22 -0.44
C HIS A 75 5.02 -6.59 -1.79
N ALA A 76 3.73 -6.40 -2.11
CA ALA A 76 3.30 -5.64 -3.28
C ALA A 76 3.83 -4.20 -3.30
N LEU A 77 3.88 -3.52 -2.15
CA LEU A 77 4.44 -2.17 -2.07
C LEU A 77 5.94 -2.15 -2.37
N VAL A 78 6.67 -3.15 -1.88
CA VAL A 78 8.11 -3.34 -2.18
C VAL A 78 8.30 -3.60 -3.68
N ILE A 79 7.49 -4.48 -4.27
CA ILE A 79 7.55 -4.79 -5.70
C ILE A 79 7.32 -3.53 -6.54
N LEU A 80 6.26 -2.76 -6.25
CA LEU A 80 6.01 -1.50 -6.94
C LEU A 80 7.17 -0.53 -6.80
N ALA A 81 7.74 -0.42 -5.59
CA ALA A 81 8.87 0.46 -5.35
C ALA A 81 10.14 0.04 -6.12
N ARG A 82 10.35 -1.26 -6.33
CA ARG A 82 11.50 -1.81 -7.09
C ARG A 82 11.32 -1.61 -8.60
N HIS A 83 10.12 -1.86 -9.12
CA HIS A 83 9.89 -1.94 -10.56
C HIS A 83 9.34 -0.66 -11.19
N CYS A 84 8.70 0.22 -10.41
CA CYS A 84 8.14 1.49 -10.86
C CYS A 84 8.84 2.68 -10.16
N PRO A 85 10.13 2.97 -10.44
CA PRO A 85 10.92 3.95 -9.70
C PRO A 85 10.41 5.39 -9.79
N GLU A 86 9.52 5.70 -10.74
CA GLU A 86 8.90 7.02 -10.90
C GLU A 86 7.51 7.13 -10.27
N LEU A 87 7.03 6.08 -9.59
CA LEU A 87 5.68 6.03 -9.05
C LEU A 87 5.51 7.05 -7.91
N SER A 88 4.73 8.10 -8.16
CA SER A 88 4.46 9.17 -7.19
C SER A 88 3.08 9.04 -6.54
N VAL A 89 2.13 8.37 -7.20
CA VAL A 89 0.76 8.20 -6.72
C VAL A 89 0.30 6.76 -6.81
N LEU A 90 -0.05 6.18 -5.67
CA LEU A 90 -0.59 4.83 -5.55
C LEU A 90 -1.96 4.86 -4.84
N SER A 91 -2.96 4.26 -5.46
CA SER A 91 -4.25 3.97 -4.84
C SER A 91 -4.54 2.49 -4.95
N LEU A 92 -4.81 1.83 -3.83
CA LEU A 92 -5.18 0.42 -3.75
C LEU A 92 -6.60 0.27 -3.18
N PRO A 93 -7.38 -0.73 -3.64
CA PRO A 93 -8.69 -0.98 -3.06
C PRO A 93 -8.54 -1.57 -1.66
N ARG A 94 -7.57 -2.46 -1.47
CA ARG A 94 -7.31 -3.16 -0.22
C ARG A 94 -5.82 -3.24 0.03
N LEU A 95 -5.41 -3.31 1.30
CA LEU A 95 -4.04 -3.64 1.69
C LEU A 95 -4.10 -4.50 2.96
N SER A 96 -3.42 -5.65 2.94
CA SER A 96 -3.23 -6.50 4.11
C SER A 96 -1.90 -6.16 4.77
N VAL A 97 -1.94 -5.83 6.05
CA VAL A 97 -0.75 -5.51 6.85
C VAL A 97 -0.71 -6.48 8.02
N SER A 98 0.27 -7.38 8.00
CA SER A 98 0.50 -8.33 9.08
C SER A 98 1.80 -7.97 9.78
N LEU A 99 1.72 -7.69 11.08
CA LEU A 99 2.86 -7.29 11.91
C LEU A 99 2.96 -8.14 13.20
N PRO A 100 4.18 -8.47 13.66
CA PRO A 100 5.46 -8.17 13.03
C PRO A 100 5.60 -8.91 11.69
N LEU A 101 6.47 -8.40 10.82
CA LEU A 101 6.81 -9.12 9.59
C LEU A 101 7.34 -10.50 9.99
N PRO A 102 6.94 -11.59 9.29
CA PRO A 102 7.50 -12.92 9.55
C PRO A 102 9.02 -12.86 9.54
N ASP A 103 9.70 -13.62 10.41
CA ASP A 103 11.18 -13.65 10.47
C ASP A 103 11.83 -14.08 9.13
N GLU A 104 11.07 -14.78 8.28
CA GLU A 104 11.46 -15.19 6.93
C GLU A 104 11.26 -14.10 5.86
N ALA A 105 10.67 -12.95 6.22
CA ALA A 105 10.50 -11.85 5.29
C ALA A 105 11.85 -11.18 5.01
N GLU A 106 12.17 -10.97 3.74
CA GLU A 106 13.33 -10.16 3.36
C GLU A 106 13.30 -8.82 4.10
N PRO A 107 14.44 -8.36 4.65
CA PRO A 107 14.49 -7.07 5.33
C PRO A 107 14.01 -5.99 4.38
N VAL A 108 13.04 -5.19 4.82
CA VAL A 108 12.47 -4.11 4.02
C VAL A 108 13.60 -3.16 3.60
N PRO A 109 13.90 -3.04 2.30
CA PRO A 109 15.02 -2.24 1.84
C PRO A 109 14.77 -0.77 2.18
N LEU A 110 15.84 -0.05 2.52
CA LEU A 110 15.77 1.41 2.57
C LEU A 110 15.69 1.91 1.12
N MET A 111 14.56 2.52 0.76
CA MET A 111 14.31 2.99 -0.59
C MET A 111 14.11 4.51 -0.57
N ASN A 112 14.80 5.22 -1.45
CA ASN A 112 14.56 6.66 -1.66
C ASN A 112 13.46 6.87 -2.71
N HIS A 113 12.36 6.15 -2.58
CA HIS A 113 11.33 6.10 -3.60
C HIS A 113 10.49 7.40 -3.62
N PRO A 114 10.10 7.92 -4.81
CA PRO A 114 9.41 9.21 -4.94
C PRO A 114 7.89 9.13 -4.69
N LEU A 115 7.40 8.10 -3.99
CA LEU A 115 5.97 7.98 -3.72
C LEU A 115 5.56 9.09 -2.76
N GLU A 116 4.65 9.96 -3.20
CA GLU A 116 4.16 11.11 -2.43
C GLU A 116 2.76 10.89 -1.88
N SER A 117 1.95 10.07 -2.56
CA SER A 117 0.56 9.81 -2.18
C SER A 117 0.23 8.33 -2.20
N LEU A 118 -0.13 7.79 -1.03
CA LEU A 118 -0.68 6.45 -0.87
C LEU A 118 -2.12 6.54 -0.36
N THR A 119 -3.05 5.97 -1.12
CA THR A 119 -4.46 5.84 -0.73
C THR A 119 -4.83 4.37 -0.68
N VAL A 120 -5.43 3.93 0.42
CA VAL A 120 -5.96 2.57 0.55
C VAL A 120 -7.44 2.68 0.89
N GLN A 121 -8.32 2.02 0.13
CA GLN A 121 -9.74 2.13 0.45
C GLN A 121 -10.07 1.33 1.71
N GLU A 122 -9.54 0.13 1.88
CA GLU A 122 -9.79 -0.73 3.05
C GLU A 122 -8.50 -1.41 3.51
N THR A 123 -8.22 -1.41 4.82
CA THR A 123 -7.05 -2.10 5.37
C THR A 123 -7.45 -3.26 6.25
N VAL A 124 -6.80 -4.40 6.03
CA VAL A 124 -6.89 -5.55 6.93
C VAL A 124 -5.59 -5.60 7.72
N ILE A 125 -5.67 -5.20 8.98
CA ILE A 125 -4.50 -5.11 9.84
C ILE A 125 -4.57 -6.23 10.87
N THR A 126 -3.57 -7.12 10.86
CA THR A 126 -3.39 -8.17 11.85
C THR A 126 -2.12 -7.88 12.66
N TRP A 127 -2.28 -7.72 13.97
CA TRP A 127 -1.17 -7.52 14.90
C TRP A 127 -1.04 -8.73 15.81
N SER A 128 0.14 -9.35 15.87
CA SER A 128 0.42 -10.34 16.90
C SER A 128 0.92 -9.62 18.16
N GLY A 129 0.08 -9.52 19.18
CA GLY A 129 0.47 -8.96 20.48
C GLY A 129 -0.56 -8.01 21.09
N ASN A 130 -0.47 -7.82 22.41
CA ASN A 130 -1.47 -7.12 23.22
C ASN A 130 -1.37 -5.57 23.16
N ARG A 131 -0.55 -4.98 22.28
CA ARG A 131 -0.29 -3.52 22.26
C ARG A 131 -0.38 -2.92 20.85
N SER A 132 -1.49 -2.22 20.61
CA SER A 132 -1.79 -1.44 19.39
C SER A 132 -0.66 -0.48 18.97
N LEU A 133 0.00 0.15 19.94
CA LEU A 133 1.07 1.15 19.70
C LEU A 133 2.28 0.57 18.96
N SER A 134 2.63 -0.71 19.19
CA SER A 134 3.78 -1.34 18.50
C SER A 134 3.50 -1.50 17.01
N GLY A 135 2.29 -1.96 16.67
CA GLY A 135 1.91 -2.22 15.28
C GLY A 135 1.82 -0.95 14.43
N SER A 136 1.26 0.14 14.98
CA SER A 136 1.21 1.43 14.28
C SER A 136 2.61 2.02 14.04
N LEU A 137 3.51 1.90 15.02
CA LEU A 137 4.90 2.35 14.91
C LEU A 137 5.68 1.54 13.87
N GLU A 138 5.62 0.22 13.94
CA GLU A 138 6.28 -0.68 12.98
C GLU A 138 5.82 -0.40 11.55
N PHE A 139 4.50 -0.21 11.37
CA PHE A 139 3.96 0.12 10.05
C PHE A 139 4.40 1.50 9.56
N ALA A 140 4.40 2.51 10.43
CA ALA A 140 4.89 3.85 10.09
C ALA A 140 6.38 3.82 9.70
N MET A 141 7.22 3.11 10.46
CA MET A 141 8.64 2.93 10.15
C MET A 141 8.83 2.23 8.80
N LEU A 142 7.98 1.24 8.50
CA LEU A 142 8.01 0.53 7.22
C LEU A 142 7.69 1.47 6.06
N LEU A 143 6.61 2.24 6.17
CA LEU A 143 6.23 3.22 5.16
C LEU A 143 7.31 4.29 5.00
N ASP A 144 7.93 4.74 6.08
CA ASP A 144 9.01 5.72 6.06
C ASP A 144 10.27 5.21 5.34
N ARG A 145 10.60 3.93 5.55
CA ARG A 145 11.74 3.27 4.90
C ARG A 145 11.53 3.05 3.40
N LEU A 146 10.31 2.70 3.00
CA LEU A 146 9.97 2.49 1.58
C LEU A 146 9.76 3.79 0.83
N PHE A 147 9.02 4.71 1.45
CA PHE A 147 8.51 5.93 0.84
C PHE A 147 8.84 7.15 1.73
N PRO A 148 10.14 7.51 1.86
CA PRO A 148 10.57 8.60 2.72
C PRO A 148 10.02 9.97 2.31
N ARG A 149 9.53 10.09 1.06
CA ARG A 149 8.87 11.27 0.49
C ARG A 149 7.35 11.20 0.52
N LEU A 150 6.77 10.19 1.17
CA LEU A 150 5.32 10.10 1.32
C LEU A 150 4.85 11.36 2.04
N LEU A 151 3.91 12.10 1.46
CA LEU A 151 3.33 13.31 2.06
C LEU A 151 1.90 13.02 2.50
N ARG A 152 1.16 12.32 1.64
CA ARG A 152 -0.25 12.01 1.85
C ARG A 152 -0.44 10.51 2.04
N TYR A 153 -1.03 10.17 3.17
CA TYR A 153 -1.47 8.81 3.48
C TYR A 153 -2.94 8.84 3.89
N VAL A 154 -3.78 8.08 3.18
CA VAL A 154 -5.23 8.05 3.42
C VAL A 154 -5.71 6.60 3.44
N ILE A 155 -6.39 6.21 4.52
CA ILE A 155 -7.21 5.00 4.57
C ILE A 155 -8.68 5.43 4.65
N LEU A 156 -9.54 4.93 3.77
CA LEU A 156 -10.96 5.34 3.71
C LEU A 156 -11.89 4.52 4.61
N ASP A 157 -11.61 3.23 4.79
CA ASP A 157 -12.41 2.27 5.55
C ASP A 157 -11.49 1.51 6.50
N GLY A 158 -11.04 2.21 7.54
CA GLY A 158 -10.20 1.67 8.60
C GLY A 158 -10.61 2.24 9.94
N LYS A 159 -10.08 1.64 11.01
CA LYS A 159 -10.26 2.17 12.36
C LYS A 159 -9.57 3.53 12.46
N GLU A 160 -10.34 4.62 12.51
CA GLU A 160 -9.85 6.00 12.48
C GLU A 160 -8.65 6.25 13.42
N TYR A 161 -8.67 5.67 14.61
CA TYR A 161 -7.59 5.84 15.59
C TYR A 161 -6.24 5.30 15.11
N ILE A 162 -6.20 4.14 14.41
CA ILE A 162 -4.95 3.54 13.89
C ILE A 162 -4.38 4.42 12.79
N ILE A 163 -5.26 4.91 11.92
CA ILE A 163 -4.90 5.75 10.77
C ILE A 163 -4.24 7.04 11.27
N GLN A 164 -4.89 7.68 12.25
CA GLN A 164 -4.38 8.90 12.86
C GLN A 164 -3.06 8.66 13.60
N GLU A 165 -2.94 7.54 14.31
CA GLU A 165 -1.71 7.17 15.01
C GLU A 165 -0.54 6.98 14.05
N VAL A 166 -0.70 6.19 12.97
CA VAL A 166 0.32 6.01 11.93
C VAL A 166 0.70 7.35 11.30
N HIS A 167 -0.28 8.21 11.02
CA HIS A 167 -0.03 9.54 10.47
C HIS A 167 0.81 10.41 11.42
N ASN A 168 0.44 10.47 12.70
CA ASN A 168 1.16 11.23 13.71
C ASN A 168 2.61 10.73 13.86
N ILE A 169 2.82 9.41 13.85
CA ILE A 169 4.15 8.80 13.95
C ILE A 169 5.00 9.16 12.72
N LEU A 170 4.43 9.07 11.51
CA LEU A 170 5.12 9.46 10.27
C LEU A 170 5.56 10.93 10.32
N GLU A 171 4.70 11.83 10.79
CA GLU A 171 5.05 13.25 10.94
C GLU A 171 6.20 13.47 11.93
N VAL A 172 6.23 12.75 13.05
CA VAL A 172 7.33 12.81 14.01
C VAL A 172 8.65 12.32 13.38
N ILE A 173 8.63 11.17 12.69
CA ILE A 173 9.81 10.61 12.01
C ILE A 173 10.35 11.59 10.95
N ARG A 174 9.46 12.22 10.17
CA ARG A 174 9.84 13.22 9.15
C ARG A 174 10.52 14.44 9.77
N ARG A 175 9.90 15.03 10.79
CA ARG A 175 10.48 16.20 11.48
C ARG A 175 11.84 15.91 12.10
N ALA A 176 12.02 14.71 12.67
CA ALA A 176 13.31 14.30 13.21
C ALA A 176 14.39 14.27 12.11
N ARG A 177 14.10 13.67 10.95
CA ARG A 177 15.02 13.64 9.80
C ARG A 177 15.32 15.03 9.23
N GLU A 178 14.32 15.91 9.14
CA GLU A 178 14.52 17.29 8.71
C GLU A 178 15.47 18.03 9.64
N HIS A 179 15.27 17.89 10.94
CA HIS A 179 16.13 18.49 11.94
C HIS A 179 17.57 17.92 11.89
N ASP A 180 17.74 16.62 11.67
CA ASP A 180 19.06 15.99 11.51
C ASP A 180 19.78 16.47 10.24
N ARG A 181 19.05 16.67 9.14
CA ARG A 181 19.59 17.25 7.89
C ARG A 181 20.09 18.68 8.09
N LEU A 182 19.38 19.48 8.88
CA LEU A 182 19.79 20.85 9.20
C LEU A 182 21.04 20.89 10.08
N ARG A 183 21.29 19.85 10.89
CA ARG A 183 22.47 19.75 11.76
C ARG A 183 23.70 19.14 11.10
N GLY A 184 23.52 18.25 10.11
CA GLY A 184 24.62 17.56 9.42
C GLY A 184 25.23 18.31 8.23
N GLY A 185 24.81 19.55 7.95
CA GLY A 185 25.27 20.36 6.83
C GLY A 185 26.45 21.30 7.11
N PHE A 186 27.26 21.03 8.14
CA PHE A 186 28.47 21.80 8.50
C PHE A 186 29.74 21.07 8.12
#